data_AF-A0AAW0CYU4-F1
#
_entry.id   AF-A0AAW0CYU4-F1
#
_cell.length_a   1.000
_cell.length_b   1.000
_cell.length_c   1.000
_cell.angle_alpha   90.00
_cell.angle_beta   90.00
_cell.angle_gamma   90.00
#
_symmetry.space_group_name_H-M   'P 1'
#
loop_
_entity.id
_entity.type
_entity.pdbx_description
1 polymer ?
#
loop_
_entity_poly.entity_id
_entity_poly.type
_entity_poly.pdbx_seq_one_letter_code
_entity_poly.pdbx_strand_id
1 'polypeptide(L)'
;MSLTATGIIESHLPANTEAENEPARANATEEAAEVIDLTGLSSDSSDDEDEADEDGSDSDDNMVINERSREQLRAALNTVSVERLRVILMAICEQVPSVERAMTKEFVVAGPKNSKRKMTEEEGDGSDIEELAPRYSYCKKCKEEYDVTTERQEEECIFHTGDLECDYESFVDWDEDCHGPMDTDENRKQFPENFRWSCCDEDGTDKGCEREMHEPTMPYKRRRVNH
;
A
#
# COMPACT_ATOMS: atom_id res chain seq x y z
N MET A 1 31.50 33.87 -54.55
CA MET A 1 31.49 35.26 -54.03
C MET A 1 30.78 35.18 -52.67
N SER A 2 31.44 34.70 -51.62
CA SER A 2 32.31 35.45 -50.70
C SER A 2 31.70 36.78 -50.26
N LEU A 3 31.17 36.84 -49.04
CA LEU A 3 31.43 37.91 -48.07
C LEU A 3 31.17 37.39 -46.64
N THR A 4 32.18 37.60 -45.81
CA THR A 4 32.37 37.34 -44.38
C THR A 4 31.85 38.49 -43.50
N ALA A 5 31.50 38.22 -42.23
CA ALA A 5 31.82 39.03 -41.03
C ALA A 5 31.04 38.46 -39.80
N THR A 6 31.66 37.78 -38.83
CA THR A 6 32.34 38.29 -37.61
C THR A 6 31.50 39.19 -36.69
N GLY A 7 31.35 38.76 -35.43
CA GLY A 7 30.82 39.59 -34.34
C GLY A 7 30.74 38.85 -32.99
N ILE A 8 31.89 38.70 -32.33
CA ILE A 8 32.06 38.26 -30.94
C ILE A 8 31.67 39.42 -30.01
N ILE A 9 30.86 39.17 -28.97
CA ILE A 9 30.83 39.99 -27.75
C ILE A 9 30.74 39.05 -26.54
N GLU A 10 31.92 38.84 -25.95
CA GLU A 10 32.18 38.53 -24.55
C GLU A 10 31.73 39.71 -23.69
N SER A 11 31.05 39.49 -22.55
CA SER A 11 31.42 40.09 -21.25
C SER A 11 30.36 39.94 -20.17
N HIS A 12 30.82 39.40 -19.04
CA HIS A 12 30.59 39.88 -17.67
C HIS A 12 29.35 39.42 -16.90
N LEU A 13 29.59 38.36 -16.12
CA LEU A 13 29.14 38.26 -14.71
C LEU A 13 29.56 39.50 -13.91
N PRO A 14 28.81 39.83 -12.86
CA PRO A 14 29.49 39.92 -11.56
C PRO A 14 28.79 39.10 -10.46
N ALA A 15 29.65 38.48 -9.66
CA ALA A 15 29.35 37.98 -8.33
C ALA A 15 29.13 39.13 -7.33
N ASN A 16 28.26 38.91 -6.36
CA ASN A 16 28.21 39.48 -5.00
C ASN A 16 26.83 39.09 -4.41
N THR A 17 26.64 38.74 -3.15
CA THR A 17 27.46 38.75 -1.93
C THR A 17 26.66 37.99 -0.87
N GLU A 18 27.40 37.43 0.07
CA GLU A 18 26.95 36.78 1.29
C GLU A 18 25.98 37.63 2.12
N ALA A 19 24.98 36.97 2.70
CA ALA A 19 24.26 37.45 3.88
C ALA A 19 23.95 36.25 4.77
N GLU A 20 24.86 35.97 5.69
CA GLU A 20 24.55 35.31 6.95
C GLU A 20 23.59 36.23 7.75
N ASN A 21 22.56 35.69 8.40
CA ASN A 21 22.52 35.63 9.87
C ASN A 21 21.17 35.11 10.42
N GLU A 22 21.31 34.02 11.18
CA GLU A 22 20.58 33.52 12.36
C GLU A 22 19.08 33.12 12.41
N PRO A 23 18.79 31.97 13.08
CA PRO A 23 17.45 31.47 13.40
C PRO A 23 17.01 31.79 14.83
N ALA A 24 15.73 32.10 15.03
CA ALA A 24 15.12 32.12 16.35
C ALA A 24 13.62 31.85 16.31
N ARG A 25 13.20 30.66 16.78
CA ARG A 25 12.40 30.54 18.02
C ARG A 25 11.98 29.10 18.26
N ALA A 26 12.54 28.54 19.32
CA ALA A 26 11.99 27.42 20.05
C ALA A 26 10.61 27.79 20.62
N ASN A 27 9.64 26.89 20.45
CA ASN A 27 8.48 26.83 21.33
C ASN A 27 8.59 25.52 22.11
N ALA A 28 9.11 25.65 23.33
CA ALA A 28 9.08 24.61 24.33
C ALA A 28 7.67 24.55 24.90
N THR A 29 6.96 23.46 24.66
CA THR A 29 5.79 23.08 25.46
C THR A 29 6.30 22.28 26.64
N GLU A 30 6.26 22.92 27.81
CA GLU A 30 6.37 22.28 29.11
C GLU A 30 5.17 21.32 29.29
N GLU A 31 5.40 20.01 29.23
CA GLU A 31 4.55 19.05 29.93
C GLU A 31 5.31 18.57 31.15
N ALA A 32 4.83 19.01 32.31
CA ALA A 32 5.29 18.56 33.60
C ALA A 32 4.92 17.08 33.75
N ALA A 33 5.93 16.24 33.94
CA ALA A 33 5.77 14.85 34.33
C ALA A 33 5.05 14.77 35.69
N GLU A 34 3.85 14.19 35.68
CA GLU A 34 3.10 13.84 36.87
C GLU A 34 3.84 12.67 37.57
N VAL A 35 4.42 12.97 38.73
CA VAL A 35 5.11 12.01 39.58
C VAL A 35 4.04 11.17 40.28
N ILE A 36 3.81 9.95 39.80
CA ILE A 36 2.91 9.00 40.47
C ILE A 36 3.65 8.42 41.67
N ASP A 37 3.22 8.81 42.86
CA ASP A 37 3.64 8.24 44.14
C ASP A 37 3.10 6.80 44.28
N LEU A 38 4.01 5.83 44.28
CA LEU A 38 3.72 4.40 44.46
C LEU A 38 4.28 3.88 45.79
N THR A 39 4.19 4.66 46.86
CA THR A 39 4.53 4.19 48.21
C THR A 39 3.28 3.95 49.04
N GLY A 40 2.55 2.86 48.74
CA GLY A 40 1.35 2.55 49.49
C GLY A 40 0.75 1.17 49.21
N LEU A 41 1.53 0.09 49.35
CA LEU A 41 0.95 -1.24 49.60
C LEU A 41 1.76 -1.99 50.66
N SER A 42 1.15 -2.09 51.82
CA SER A 42 1.47 -2.97 52.94
C SER A 42 0.97 -4.40 52.69
N SER A 43 1.80 -5.40 52.95
CA SER A 43 1.49 -6.76 53.46
C SER A 43 2.81 -7.55 53.41
N ASP A 44 3.49 -7.97 54.48
CA ASP A 44 3.07 -8.65 55.71
C ASP A 44 2.11 -9.82 55.49
N SER A 45 2.67 -10.99 55.15
CA SER A 45 2.56 -12.19 55.98
C SER A 45 3.28 -13.36 55.27
N SER A 46 4.29 -13.89 55.93
CA SER A 46 4.80 -15.25 55.78
C SER A 46 3.76 -16.26 56.27
N ASP A 47 3.62 -17.41 55.60
CA ASP A 47 3.80 -18.75 56.19
C ASP A 47 3.36 -19.84 55.20
N ASP A 48 4.17 -20.90 55.19
CA ASP A 48 4.04 -22.21 54.54
C ASP A 48 2.65 -22.86 54.70
N GLU A 49 2.23 -23.69 53.72
CA GLU A 49 2.05 -25.14 53.90
C GLU A 49 2.05 -25.84 52.52
N ASP A 50 2.86 -26.90 52.44
CA ASP A 50 2.91 -27.88 51.37
C ASP A 50 1.61 -28.70 51.33
N GLU A 51 0.93 -28.75 50.18
CA GLU A 51 0.08 -29.89 49.83
C GLU A 51 0.30 -30.24 48.36
N ALA A 52 0.69 -31.50 48.14
CA ALA A 52 0.95 -32.08 46.84
C ALA A 52 -0.38 -32.46 46.17
N ASP A 53 -0.88 -31.59 45.30
CA ASP A 53 -1.99 -31.94 44.41
C ASP A 53 -1.42 -32.47 43.08
N GLU A 54 -1.54 -33.79 42.91
CA GLU A 54 -1.55 -34.45 41.60
C GLU A 54 -2.81 -33.99 40.84
N ASP A 55 -2.69 -32.90 40.08
CA ASP A 55 -3.75 -32.43 39.17
C ASP A 55 -3.38 -32.68 37.70
N GLY A 56 -4.40 -33.05 36.94
CA GLY A 56 -4.34 -33.51 35.58
C GLY A 56 -3.58 -32.58 34.66
N SER A 57 -2.60 -33.14 33.97
CA SER A 57 -2.07 -32.61 32.72
C SER A 57 -3.20 -32.62 31.66
N ASP A 58 -4.10 -31.66 31.74
CA ASP A 58 -5.09 -31.37 30.72
C ASP A 58 -5.40 -29.86 30.72
N SER A 59 -4.65 -29.10 29.92
CA SER A 59 -5.18 -27.94 29.18
C SER A 59 -4.04 -27.28 28.38
N ASP A 60 -3.98 -27.61 27.10
CA ASP A 60 -3.18 -26.93 26.08
C ASP A 60 -3.84 -25.59 25.66
N ASP A 61 -4.53 -24.89 26.58
CA ASP A 61 -5.52 -23.86 26.20
C ASP A 61 -5.64 -22.66 27.17
N ASN A 62 -4.51 -22.18 27.71
CA ASN A 62 -4.52 -20.86 28.34
C ASN A 62 -3.17 -20.14 28.25
N MET A 63 -2.78 -19.77 27.03
CA MET A 63 -1.65 -18.85 26.85
C MET A 63 -2.04 -17.50 27.47
N VAL A 64 -1.45 -17.17 28.62
CA VAL A 64 -1.76 -15.93 29.35
C VAL A 64 -1.54 -14.73 28.44
N ILE A 65 -2.62 -14.02 28.13
CA ILE A 65 -2.58 -12.78 27.35
C ILE A 65 -2.04 -11.67 28.27
N ASN A 66 -0.74 -11.45 28.23
CA ASN A 66 -0.02 -10.39 28.93
C ASN A 66 0.73 -9.53 27.91
N GLU A 67 1.39 -8.46 28.36
CA GLU A 67 2.06 -7.55 27.43
C GLU A 67 3.18 -8.23 26.64
N ARG A 68 3.97 -9.09 27.29
CA ARG A 68 5.03 -9.86 26.64
C ARG A 68 4.49 -10.78 25.54
N SER A 69 3.37 -11.46 25.77
CA SER A 69 2.78 -12.35 24.76
C SER A 69 2.14 -11.56 23.60
N ARG A 70 1.64 -10.34 23.85
CA ARG A 70 1.16 -9.42 22.79
C ARG A 70 2.31 -8.89 21.93
N GLU A 71 3.43 -8.50 22.55
CA GLU A 71 4.63 -8.09 21.81
C GLU A 71 5.16 -9.22 20.93
N GLN A 72 5.25 -10.43 21.48
CA GLN A 72 5.69 -11.60 20.73
C GLN A 72 4.74 -11.93 19.57
N LEU A 73 3.42 -11.79 19.78
CA LEU A 73 2.42 -11.96 18.73
C LEU A 73 2.61 -10.92 17.60
N ARG A 74 2.81 -9.64 17.94
CA ARG A 74 3.06 -8.59 16.94
C ARG A 74 4.32 -8.87 16.13
N ALA A 75 5.41 -9.30 16.79
CA ALA A 75 6.63 -9.69 16.12
C ALA A 75 6.40 -10.88 15.18
N ALA A 76 5.66 -11.90 15.61
CA ALA A 76 5.33 -13.05 14.78
C ALA A 76 4.52 -12.66 13.53
N LEU A 77 3.50 -11.81 13.68
CA LEU A 77 2.67 -11.32 12.56
C LEU A 77 3.49 -10.59 11.49
N ASN A 78 4.56 -9.87 11.86
CA ASN A 78 5.44 -9.19 10.92
C ASN A 78 6.39 -10.13 10.15
N THR A 79 6.62 -11.35 10.65
CA THR A 79 7.53 -12.34 10.03
C THR A 79 6.80 -13.42 9.24
N VAL A 80 5.51 -13.58 9.49
CA VAL A 80 4.68 -14.61 8.86
C VAL A 80 4.35 -14.20 7.41
N SER A 81 4.25 -15.17 6.51
CA SER A 81 3.90 -14.90 5.11
C SER A 81 2.46 -14.40 4.96
N VAL A 82 2.24 -13.53 3.97
CA VAL A 82 0.91 -12.98 3.64
C VAL A 82 -0.11 -14.08 3.35
N GLU A 83 0.30 -15.15 2.65
CA GLU A 83 -0.56 -16.31 2.36
C GLU A 83 -1.05 -16.98 3.65
N ARG A 84 -0.15 -17.15 4.62
CA ARG A 84 -0.50 -17.74 5.91
C ARG A 84 -1.41 -16.82 6.72
N LEU A 85 -1.20 -15.50 6.69
CA LEU A 85 -2.12 -14.54 7.31
C LEU A 85 -3.52 -14.65 6.72
N ARG A 86 -3.65 -14.73 5.39
CA ARG A 86 -4.95 -14.88 4.73
C ARG A 86 -5.68 -16.14 5.19
N VAL A 87 -4.97 -17.28 5.22
CA VAL A 87 -5.55 -18.56 5.68
C VAL A 87 -6.03 -18.46 7.13
N ILE A 88 -5.21 -17.92 8.03
CA ILE A 88 -5.57 -17.75 9.45
C ILE A 88 -6.78 -16.81 9.58
N LEU A 89 -6.79 -15.71 8.83
CA LEU A 89 -7.85 -14.71 8.90
C LEU A 89 -9.19 -15.27 8.40
N MET A 90 -9.18 -16.04 7.31
CA MET A 90 -10.37 -16.78 6.84
C MET A 90 -10.87 -17.76 7.90
N ALA A 91 -9.98 -18.52 8.54
CA ALA A 91 -10.35 -19.44 9.60
C ALA A 91 -10.94 -18.73 10.84
N ILE A 92 -10.43 -17.55 11.20
CA ILE A 92 -10.97 -16.74 12.30
C ILE A 92 -12.36 -16.20 11.95
N CYS A 93 -12.60 -15.76 10.70
CA CYS A 93 -13.93 -15.36 10.25
C CYS A 93 -14.97 -16.46 10.39
N GLU A 94 -14.60 -17.71 10.07
CA GLU A 94 -15.50 -18.86 10.19
C GLU A 94 -15.83 -19.20 11.66
N GLN A 95 -14.90 -18.93 12.59
CA GLN A 95 -15.05 -19.28 14.00
C GLN A 95 -15.69 -18.17 14.83
N VAL A 96 -15.48 -16.89 14.47
CA VAL A 96 -15.83 -15.73 15.29
C VAL A 96 -16.74 -14.77 14.52
N PRO A 97 -18.08 -14.83 14.71
CA PRO A 97 -19.02 -14.02 13.93
C PRO A 97 -18.86 -12.50 14.09
N SER A 98 -18.30 -12.02 15.21
CA SER A 98 -18.00 -10.59 15.38
C SER A 98 -16.86 -10.14 14.48
N VAL A 99 -15.86 -11.00 14.23
CA VAL A 99 -14.76 -10.73 13.29
C VAL A 99 -15.29 -10.75 11.86
N GLU A 100 -16.11 -11.73 11.50
CA GLU A 100 -16.76 -11.79 10.18
C GLU A 100 -17.54 -10.51 9.86
N ARG A 101 -18.35 -10.01 10.80
CA ARG A 101 -19.10 -8.76 10.63
C ARG A 101 -18.19 -7.55 10.47
N ALA A 102 -17.14 -7.45 11.30
CA ALA A 102 -16.18 -6.36 11.21
C ALA A 102 -15.44 -6.38 9.87
N MET A 103 -14.98 -7.55 9.44
CA MET A 103 -14.28 -7.73 8.16
C MET A 103 -15.19 -7.48 6.96
N THR A 104 -16.45 -7.93 7.01
CA THR A 104 -17.42 -7.65 5.95
C THR A 104 -17.60 -6.14 5.78
N LYS A 105 -17.70 -5.39 6.89
CA LYS A 105 -17.80 -3.93 6.85
C LYS A 105 -16.55 -3.26 6.26
N GLU A 106 -15.36 -3.81 6.51
CA GLU A 106 -14.12 -3.23 6.00
C GLU A 106 -13.80 -3.61 4.55
N PHE A 107 -14.08 -4.83 4.13
CA PHE A 107 -13.67 -5.35 2.82
C PHE A 107 -14.77 -5.42 1.78
N VAL A 108 -16.04 -5.31 2.16
CA VAL A 108 -17.19 -5.49 1.26
C VAL A 108 -18.06 -4.25 1.23
N VAL A 109 -18.48 -3.86 0.03
CA VAL A 109 -19.32 -2.70 -0.23
C VAL A 109 -20.50 -3.07 -1.11
N ALA A 110 -21.55 -2.26 -1.07
CA ALA A 110 -22.65 -2.37 -2.01
C ALA A 110 -22.16 -2.05 -3.42
N GLY A 111 -22.34 -2.98 -4.34
CA GLY A 111 -21.98 -2.82 -5.74
C GLY A 111 -22.90 -1.86 -6.48
N PRO A 112 -22.48 -1.35 -7.64
CA PRO A 112 -23.26 -0.40 -8.41
C PRO A 112 -24.58 -1.03 -8.86
N LYS A 113 -25.70 -0.41 -8.48
CA LYS A 113 -27.03 -0.76 -8.97
C LYS A 113 -27.06 -0.52 -10.48
N ASN A 114 -27.14 -1.59 -11.28
CA ASN A 114 -27.30 -1.50 -12.72
C ASN A 114 -28.70 -0.93 -13.07
N SER A 115 -28.86 0.39 -12.95
CA SER A 115 -30.08 1.13 -13.29
C SER A 115 -30.21 1.30 -14.80
N LYS A 116 -30.44 0.21 -15.53
CA LYS A 116 -30.93 0.24 -16.92
C LYS A 116 -31.55 -1.08 -17.35
N ARG A 117 -32.51 -1.59 -16.57
CA ARG A 117 -33.62 -2.36 -17.16
C ARG A 117 -34.79 -1.41 -17.28
N LYS A 118 -35.07 -1.04 -18.53
CA LYS A 118 -36.30 -0.39 -18.95
C LYS A 118 -37.47 -1.15 -18.34
N MET A 119 -38.23 -0.49 -17.46
CA MET A 119 -39.47 -0.97 -16.87
C MET A 119 -40.35 -1.61 -17.95
N THR A 120 -40.54 -2.91 -17.86
CA THR A 120 -41.83 -3.51 -18.20
C THR A 120 -42.54 -3.70 -16.88
N GLU A 121 -43.64 -2.98 -16.73
CA GLU A 121 -44.52 -2.98 -15.56
C GLU A 121 -45.13 -4.37 -15.38
N GLU A 122 -44.41 -5.30 -14.73
CA GLU A 122 -45.06 -6.45 -14.11
C GLU A 122 -44.51 -6.61 -12.70
N GLU A 123 -45.43 -6.47 -11.75
CA GLU A 123 -45.23 -6.53 -10.30
C GLU A 123 -44.67 -7.90 -9.91
N GLY A 124 -43.38 -7.93 -9.63
CA GLY A 124 -42.73 -9.03 -8.94
C GLY A 124 -41.97 -8.49 -7.75
N ASP A 125 -42.32 -8.96 -6.56
CA ASP A 125 -41.58 -8.84 -5.30
C ASP A 125 -40.22 -9.56 -5.42
N GLY A 126 -39.37 -9.00 -6.28
CA GLY A 126 -38.00 -9.42 -6.47
C GLY A 126 -37.18 -8.63 -5.49
N SER A 127 -36.83 -9.25 -4.35
CA SER A 127 -35.86 -8.70 -3.42
C SER A 127 -34.65 -8.18 -4.21
N ASP A 128 -34.43 -6.87 -4.18
CA ASP A 128 -33.22 -6.23 -4.69
C ASP A 128 -32.03 -6.85 -3.95
N ILE A 129 -31.47 -7.94 -4.49
CA ILE A 129 -30.22 -8.51 -4.00
C ILE A 129 -29.16 -7.51 -4.38
N GLU A 130 -28.77 -6.67 -3.42
CA GLU A 130 -27.66 -5.75 -3.56
C GLU A 130 -26.40 -6.56 -3.87
N GLU A 131 -25.86 -6.37 -5.07
CA GLU A 131 -24.69 -7.11 -5.53
C GLU A 131 -23.48 -6.67 -4.69
N LEU A 132 -22.90 -7.56 -3.89
CA LEU A 132 -21.77 -7.22 -3.03
C LEU A 132 -20.46 -7.24 -3.82
N ALA A 133 -19.56 -6.31 -3.51
CA ALA A 133 -18.31 -6.07 -4.21
C ALA A 133 -17.14 -5.85 -3.22
N PRO A 134 -15.89 -6.25 -3.53
CA PRO A 134 -14.74 -5.86 -2.73
C PRO A 134 -14.53 -4.34 -2.73
N ARG A 135 -14.19 -3.80 -1.57
CA ARG A 135 -13.89 -2.37 -1.37
C ARG A 135 -12.61 -1.93 -2.06
N TYR A 136 -11.59 -2.78 -2.04
CA TYR A 136 -10.29 -2.49 -2.62
C TYR A 136 -10.15 -3.21 -3.96
N SER A 137 -9.62 -2.51 -4.96
CA SER A 137 -9.39 -3.03 -6.31
C SER A 137 -8.06 -2.51 -6.85
N TYR A 138 -7.52 -3.19 -7.86
CA TYR A 138 -6.30 -2.77 -8.55
C TYR A 138 -6.67 -2.11 -9.86
N CYS A 139 -6.05 -0.97 -10.15
CA CYS A 139 -6.23 -0.29 -11.44
C CYS A 139 -5.56 -1.10 -12.55
N LYS A 140 -6.27 -1.36 -13.65
CA LYS A 140 -5.73 -2.13 -14.78
C LYS A 140 -4.61 -1.39 -15.51
N LYS A 141 -4.51 -0.06 -15.35
CA LYS A 141 -3.54 0.82 -16.02
C LYS A 141 -2.30 1.00 -15.14
N CYS A 142 -2.39 1.78 -14.05
CA CYS A 142 -1.26 2.05 -13.16
C CYS A 142 -0.90 0.89 -12.20
N LYS A 143 -1.73 -0.16 -12.09
CA LYS A 143 -1.54 -1.31 -11.18
C LYS A 143 -1.57 -0.98 -9.69
N GLU A 144 -1.94 0.24 -9.31
CA GLU A 144 -2.08 0.63 -7.91
C GLU A 144 -3.40 0.15 -7.31
N GLU A 145 -3.37 -0.19 -6.03
CA GLU A 145 -4.56 -0.51 -5.24
C GLU A 145 -5.31 0.78 -4.85
N TYR A 146 -6.63 0.75 -4.95
CA TYR A 146 -7.47 1.89 -4.59
C TYR A 146 -8.79 1.42 -3.94
N ASP A 147 -9.32 2.27 -3.06
CA ASP A 147 -10.66 2.12 -2.47
C ASP A 147 -11.73 2.63 -3.45
N VAL A 148 -12.64 1.74 -3.86
CA VAL A 148 -13.72 2.02 -4.82
C VAL A 148 -14.82 2.92 -4.26
N THR A 149 -14.88 3.10 -2.94
CA THR A 149 -15.89 3.96 -2.27
C THR A 149 -15.45 5.40 -2.11
N THR A 150 -14.17 5.69 -2.33
CA THR A 150 -13.64 7.05 -2.26
C THR A 150 -13.95 7.78 -3.56
N GLU A 151 -14.44 9.02 -3.47
CA GLU A 151 -14.55 9.91 -4.63
C GLU A 151 -13.14 10.25 -5.15
N ARG A 152 -12.84 9.83 -6.38
CA ARG A 152 -11.53 10.00 -7.02
C ARG A 152 -11.58 11.13 -8.05
N GLN A 153 -10.43 11.74 -8.31
CA GLN A 153 -10.31 12.80 -9.32
C GLN A 153 -10.09 12.20 -10.71
N GLU A 154 -10.54 12.90 -11.76
CA GLU A 154 -10.46 12.42 -13.16
C GLU A 154 -9.03 12.24 -13.69
N GLU A 155 -8.01 12.79 -13.00
CA GLU A 155 -6.60 12.76 -13.41
C GLU A 155 -5.69 12.07 -12.36
N GLU A 156 -6.26 11.29 -11.45
CA GLU A 156 -5.51 10.67 -10.36
C GLU A 156 -4.67 9.46 -10.82
N CYS A 157 -5.14 8.72 -11.83
CA CYS A 157 -4.40 7.57 -12.37
C CYS A 157 -3.37 8.03 -13.38
N ILE A 158 -2.09 7.95 -13.01
CA ILE A 158 -0.95 8.27 -13.86
C ILE A 158 -0.30 6.97 -14.35
N PHE A 159 -0.10 6.82 -15.65
CA PHE A 159 0.45 5.58 -16.24
C PHE A 159 1.10 5.83 -17.60
N HIS A 160 1.89 4.86 -18.04
CA HIS A 160 2.43 4.78 -19.40
C HIS A 160 1.59 3.82 -20.24
N THR A 161 1.28 4.20 -21.49
CA THR A 161 0.62 3.33 -22.48
C THR A 161 1.59 2.53 -23.33
N GLY A 162 2.83 3.00 -23.43
CA GLY A 162 3.91 2.32 -24.13
C GLY A 162 4.51 1.17 -23.33
N ASP A 163 5.43 0.48 -23.97
CA ASP A 163 6.26 -0.54 -23.34
C ASP A 163 7.57 0.10 -22.86
N LEU A 164 8.09 -0.38 -21.74
CA LEU A 164 9.41 0.00 -21.27
C LEU A 164 10.44 -0.79 -22.10
N GLU A 165 11.38 -0.11 -22.75
CA GLU A 165 12.36 -0.70 -23.66
C GLU A 165 13.79 -0.43 -23.18
N CYS A 166 14.72 -1.34 -23.45
CA CYS A 166 16.13 -1.19 -23.06
C CYS A 166 16.80 -0.09 -23.87
N ASP A 167 17.37 0.92 -23.21
CA ASP A 167 18.19 1.94 -23.86
C ASP A 167 19.65 1.49 -23.85
N TYR A 168 20.06 0.79 -24.92
CA TYR A 168 21.41 0.24 -25.06
C TYR A 168 22.52 1.29 -24.96
N GLU A 169 22.25 2.55 -25.30
CA GLU A 169 23.25 3.62 -25.20
C GLU A 169 23.49 4.05 -23.74
N SER A 170 22.50 3.86 -22.86
CA SER A 170 22.60 4.16 -21.44
C SER A 170 23.44 3.13 -20.67
N PHE A 171 23.61 1.92 -21.21
CA PHE A 171 24.46 0.85 -20.66
C PHE A 171 25.92 0.92 -21.15
N VAL A 172 26.58 2.07 -20.92
CA VAL A 172 27.90 2.40 -21.50
C VAL A 172 29.01 1.38 -21.19
N ASP A 173 29.03 0.82 -19.97
CA ASP A 173 30.07 -0.10 -19.49
C ASP A 173 29.59 -1.56 -19.41
N TRP A 174 28.45 -1.89 -20.03
CA TRP A 174 27.87 -3.23 -19.91
C TRP A 174 28.51 -4.23 -20.89
N ASP A 175 29.03 -5.32 -20.33
CA ASP A 175 29.54 -6.47 -21.08
C ASP A 175 28.60 -7.66 -20.88
N GLU A 176 27.87 -8.05 -21.92
CA GLU A 176 26.91 -9.16 -21.86
C GLU A 176 27.58 -10.53 -21.62
N ASP A 177 28.85 -10.70 -21.99
CA ASP A 177 29.59 -11.94 -21.72
C ASP A 177 29.90 -12.09 -20.21
N CYS A 178 30.01 -10.96 -19.49
CA CYS A 178 30.27 -10.93 -18.05
C CYS A 178 28.99 -10.81 -17.20
N HIS A 179 28.04 -9.99 -17.65
CA HIS A 179 26.87 -9.57 -16.87
C HIS A 179 25.55 -10.18 -17.36
N GLY A 180 25.56 -10.88 -18.49
CA GLY A 180 24.35 -11.40 -19.13
C GLY A 180 23.60 -10.33 -19.93
N PRO A 181 22.39 -10.65 -20.45
CA PRO A 181 21.64 -9.75 -21.32
C PRO A 181 21.25 -8.45 -20.60
N MET A 182 21.27 -7.32 -21.31
CA MET A 182 20.87 -6.02 -20.77
C MET A 182 19.37 -5.96 -20.44
N ASP A 183 18.51 -6.48 -21.33
CA ASP A 183 17.06 -6.46 -21.15
C ASP A 183 16.58 -7.65 -20.31
N THR A 184 16.51 -7.45 -18.99
CA THR A 184 15.96 -8.41 -18.03
C THR A 184 15.05 -7.72 -17.02
N ASP A 185 14.10 -8.47 -16.45
CA ASP A 185 13.23 -7.97 -15.37
C ASP A 185 14.01 -7.50 -14.13
N GLU A 186 15.21 -8.06 -13.91
CA GLU A 186 16.09 -7.68 -12.83
C GLU A 186 16.75 -6.32 -13.12
N ASN A 187 17.31 -6.13 -14.31
CA ASN A 187 17.90 -4.86 -14.72
C ASN A 187 16.87 -3.74 -14.81
N ARG A 188 15.64 -4.03 -15.27
CA ARG A 188 14.52 -3.06 -15.29
C ARG A 188 14.16 -2.52 -13.92
N LYS A 189 14.38 -3.31 -12.86
CA LYS A 189 14.13 -2.89 -11.46
C LYS A 189 15.34 -2.22 -10.83
N GLN A 190 16.55 -2.64 -11.17
CA GLN A 190 17.78 -2.15 -10.57
C GLN A 190 18.27 -0.85 -11.22
N PHE A 191 18.08 -0.72 -12.54
CA PHE A 191 18.54 0.40 -13.35
C PHE A 191 17.39 0.95 -14.21
N PRO A 192 16.23 1.31 -13.64
CA PRO A 192 15.08 1.82 -14.39
C PRO A 192 15.44 3.02 -15.29
N GLU A 193 16.42 3.84 -14.90
CA GLU A 193 16.93 4.98 -15.66
C GLU A 193 17.57 4.61 -17.01
N ASN A 194 18.00 3.36 -17.18
CA ASN A 194 18.58 2.85 -18.44
C ASN A 194 17.53 2.20 -19.35
N PHE A 195 16.25 2.38 -19.04
CA PHE A 195 15.15 1.95 -19.87
C PHE A 195 14.26 3.15 -20.21
N ARG A 196 13.63 3.14 -21.38
CA ARG A 196 12.77 4.23 -21.86
C ARG A 196 11.38 3.74 -22.22
N TRP A 197 10.38 4.55 -21.89
CA TRP A 197 9.00 4.30 -22.28
C TRP A 197 8.75 4.72 -23.72
N SER A 198 8.27 3.81 -24.56
CA SER A 198 8.00 4.10 -25.97
C SER A 198 6.87 5.09 -26.23
N CYS A 199 6.10 5.48 -25.21
CA CYS A 199 5.03 6.48 -25.32
C CYS A 199 5.48 7.94 -25.14
N CYS A 200 6.57 8.18 -24.41
CA CYS A 200 7.00 9.55 -24.08
C CYS A 200 8.52 9.76 -24.03
N ASP A 201 9.31 8.70 -24.27
CA ASP A 201 10.78 8.68 -24.22
C ASP A 201 11.40 8.99 -22.85
N GLU A 202 10.58 9.20 -21.81
CA GLU A 202 11.01 9.30 -20.42
C GLU A 202 11.52 7.95 -19.90
N ASP A 203 12.35 7.99 -18.86
CA ASP A 203 12.98 6.80 -18.31
C ASP A 203 12.04 5.97 -17.40
N GLY A 204 12.49 4.76 -17.02
CA GLY A 204 11.72 3.85 -16.17
C GLY A 204 11.42 4.34 -14.75
N THR A 205 11.98 5.48 -14.32
CA THR A 205 11.65 6.12 -13.04
C THR A 205 10.43 7.01 -13.11
N ASP A 206 9.99 7.39 -14.32
CA ASP A 206 8.81 8.22 -14.50
C ASP A 206 7.51 7.47 -14.20
N LYS A 207 6.57 8.14 -13.54
CA LYS A 207 5.30 7.54 -13.09
C LYS A 207 4.30 7.30 -14.22
N GLY A 208 4.38 8.06 -15.31
CA GLY A 208 3.42 8.01 -16.40
C GLY A 208 3.25 9.34 -17.12
N CYS A 209 3.10 9.26 -18.44
CA CYS A 209 2.81 10.43 -19.28
C CYS A 209 1.31 10.68 -19.51
N GLU A 210 0.44 9.73 -19.18
CA GLU A 210 -1.02 9.85 -19.31
C GLU A 210 -1.72 9.96 -17.96
N ARG A 211 -2.83 10.70 -17.93
CA ARG A 211 -3.64 10.94 -16.72
C ARG A 211 -5.10 10.68 -17.01
N GLU A 212 -5.69 9.76 -16.27
CA GLU A 212 -7.11 9.41 -16.39
C GLU A 212 -7.68 8.97 -15.02
N MET A 213 -8.92 8.47 -15.03
CA MET A 213 -9.53 7.85 -13.85
C MET A 213 -9.09 6.39 -13.73
N HIS A 214 -8.90 5.91 -12.49
CA HIS A 214 -8.62 4.49 -12.22
C HIS A 214 -9.72 3.59 -12.77
N GLU A 215 -9.32 2.47 -13.38
CA GLU A 215 -10.24 1.48 -13.94
C GLU A 215 -9.96 0.10 -13.33
N PRO A 216 -10.95 -0.60 -12.76
CA PRO A 216 -10.72 -1.85 -12.04
C PRO A 216 -10.27 -2.99 -12.96
N THR A 217 -9.32 -3.80 -12.49
CA THR A 217 -8.78 -4.97 -13.22
C THR A 217 -9.82 -6.06 -13.45
N MET A 218 -10.72 -6.28 -12.49
CA MET A 218 -11.81 -7.23 -12.62
C MET A 218 -13.10 -6.47 -12.94
N PRO A 219 -13.68 -6.60 -14.15
CA PRO A 219 -15.06 -6.23 -14.33
C PRO A 219 -15.88 -7.21 -13.48
N TYR A 220 -16.65 -6.70 -12.50
CA TYR A 220 -17.68 -7.48 -11.83
C TYR A 220 -18.48 -8.22 -12.90
N LYS A 221 -18.32 -9.55 -12.95
CA LYS A 221 -18.79 -10.37 -14.07
C LYS A 221 -20.29 -10.15 -14.22
N ARG A 222 -20.69 -9.43 -15.27
CA ARG A 222 -22.05 -9.51 -15.80
C ARG A 222 -22.24 -10.94 -16.31
N ARG A 223 -22.75 -11.85 -15.46
CA ARG A 223 -23.24 -13.15 -15.93
C ARG A 223 -24.42 -12.86 -16.86
N ARG A 224 -24.17 -12.82 -18.16
CA ARG A 224 -25.21 -12.97 -19.17
C ARG A 224 -25.68 -14.42 -19.06
N VAL A 225 -26.82 -14.62 -18.40
CA VAL A 225 -27.58 -15.86 -18.55
C VAL A 225 -28.16 -15.80 -19.96
N ASN A 226 -27.55 -16.53 -20.89
CA ASN A 226 -28.16 -16.74 -22.20
C ASN A 226 -29.37 -17.67 -21.98
N HIS A 227 -30.54 -17.21 -22.42
CA HIS A 227 -31.79 -17.98 -22.43
C HIS A 227 -31.87 -18.80 -23.73
#